data_AF-M5R986-F1
#
_entry.id   AF-M5R986-F1
#
_cell.length_a   1.000
_cell.length_b   1.000
_cell.length_c   1.000
_cell.angle_alpha   90.00
_cell.angle_beta   90.00
_cell.angle_gamma   90.00
#
_symmetry.space_group_name_H-M   'P 1'
#
loop_
_entity.id
_entity.type
_entity.pdbx_description
1 polymer ?
#
loop_
_entity_poly.entity_id
_entity_poly.type
_entity_poly.pdbx_seq_one_letter_code
_entity_poly.pdbx_strand_id
1 'polypeptide(L)'
;MNDPQTIQDALRQAKSTWIGCQWPTQFGSSRLNLEGLRSRQAGIAEKATRGEESRCWRGAAIWLATVEHDAALAAELAEQAVRAAAAGENGEAQRLLGEAVALEQKYRDPIVYQSLLKRFEQSITLQSCCS
;
A
#
# COMPACT_ATOMS: atom_id res chain seq x y z
N MET A 1 3.52 -7.15 -27.32
CA MET A 1 2.22 -7.48 -26.69
C MET A 1 2.13 -6.68 -25.39
N ASN A 2 1.51 -5.51 -25.43
CA ASN A 2 1.05 -4.84 -24.21
C ASN A 2 -0.23 -5.57 -23.80
N ASP A 3 -0.14 -6.52 -22.89
CA ASP A 3 -1.32 -7.26 -22.44
C ASP A 3 -1.96 -6.50 -21.26
N PRO A 4 -3.14 -5.87 -21.44
CA PRO A 4 -3.86 -5.19 -20.36
C PRO A 4 -4.09 -6.11 -19.16
N GLN A 5 -4.15 -7.43 -19.39
CA GLN A 5 -4.27 -8.42 -18.34
C GLN A 5 -3.05 -8.44 -17.42
N THR A 6 -1.85 -8.21 -17.94
CA THR A 6 -0.62 -8.20 -17.13
C THR A 6 -0.59 -7.03 -16.13
N ILE A 7 -1.09 -5.85 -16.51
CA ILE A 7 -1.16 -4.70 -15.61
C ILE A 7 -2.29 -4.88 -14.59
N GLN A 8 -3.44 -5.42 -15.00
CA GLN A 8 -4.54 -5.72 -14.09
C GLN A 8 -4.18 -6.82 -13.07
N ASP A 9 -3.43 -7.84 -13.47
CA ASP A 9 -2.95 -8.88 -12.57
C ASP A 9 -1.91 -8.35 -11.59
N ALA A 10 -0.98 -7.51 -12.07
CA ALA A 10 -0.01 -6.81 -11.21
C ALA A 10 -0.72 -5.90 -10.19
N LEU A 11 -1.76 -5.19 -10.60
CA LEU A 11 -2.61 -4.39 -9.71
C LEU A 11 -3.30 -5.27 -8.66
N ARG A 12 -3.92 -6.39 -9.08
CA ARG A 12 -4.59 -7.32 -8.16
C ARG A 12 -3.62 -7.87 -7.12
N GLN A 13 -2.43 -8.27 -7.55
CA GLN A 13 -1.37 -8.75 -6.69
C GLN A 13 -0.89 -7.64 -5.73
N ALA A 14 -0.71 -6.42 -6.21
CA ALA A 14 -0.30 -5.29 -5.39
C ALA A 14 -1.30 -5.03 -4.25
N LYS A 15 -2.59 -5.00 -4.60
CA LYS A 15 -3.70 -4.82 -3.65
C LYS A 15 -3.78 -5.92 -2.59
N SER A 16 -3.53 -7.18 -2.95
CA SER A 16 -3.51 -8.27 -1.97
C SER A 16 -2.24 -8.29 -1.13
N THR A 17 -1.14 -7.75 -1.66
CA THR A 17 0.14 -7.73 -0.96
C THR A 17 0.12 -6.70 0.14
N TRP A 18 -0.18 -5.42 -0.13
CA TRP A 18 -0.20 -4.41 0.92
C TRP A 18 -1.61 -4.09 1.40
N ILE A 19 -1.96 -4.64 2.55
CA ILE A 19 -3.28 -4.49 3.18
C ILE A 19 -3.21 -3.94 4.60
N GLY A 20 -2.03 -3.85 5.20
CA GLY A 20 -1.79 -3.48 6.60
C GLY A 20 -0.31 -3.64 6.96
N CYS A 21 -0.01 -3.81 8.25
CA CYS A 21 1.35 -4.08 8.70
C CYS A 21 1.72 -5.57 8.49
N GLN A 22 2.76 -5.82 7.72
CA GLN A 22 3.26 -7.17 7.38
C GLN A 22 4.77 -7.30 7.61
N TRP A 23 5.33 -6.38 8.40
CA TRP A 23 6.74 -6.35 8.72
C TRP A 23 6.91 -6.26 10.23
N PRO A 24 8.04 -6.73 10.77
CA PRO A 24 8.35 -6.58 12.18
C PRO A 24 8.37 -5.11 12.61
N THR A 25 7.76 -4.81 13.76
CA THR A 25 7.82 -3.47 14.37
C THR A 25 8.29 -3.52 15.81
N GLN A 26 8.72 -2.37 16.33
CA GLN A 26 8.92 -2.15 17.76
C GLN A 26 8.11 -0.92 18.18
N PHE A 27 6.82 -1.11 18.43
CA PHE A 27 5.89 -0.01 18.68
C PHE A 27 5.76 0.29 20.18
N GLY A 28 5.94 1.57 20.53
CA GLY A 28 5.76 2.07 21.90
C GLY A 28 6.80 1.59 22.91
N SER A 29 6.60 1.93 24.19
CA SER A 29 7.48 1.56 25.30
C SER A 29 7.58 0.05 25.50
N SER A 30 6.52 -0.68 25.14
CA SER A 30 6.45 -2.14 25.22
C SER A 30 7.04 -2.87 24.01
N ARG A 31 7.59 -2.13 23.01
CA ARG A 31 8.21 -2.67 21.78
C ARG A 31 7.34 -3.73 21.08
N LEU A 32 6.04 -3.44 20.94
CA LEU A 32 5.09 -4.38 20.34
C LEU A 32 5.45 -4.69 18.89
N ASN A 33 5.47 -5.98 18.54
CA ASN A 33 5.49 -6.40 17.15
C ASN A 33 4.07 -6.43 16.60
N LEU A 34 3.80 -5.59 15.60
CA LEU A 34 2.50 -5.41 14.98
C LEU A 34 2.39 -6.14 13.63
N GLU A 35 3.41 -6.91 13.26
CA GLU A 35 3.43 -7.74 12.07
C GLU A 35 2.21 -8.66 12.01
N GLY A 36 1.45 -8.55 10.91
CA GLY A 36 0.25 -9.35 10.67
C GLY A 36 -0.96 -8.97 11.53
N LEU A 37 -0.82 -8.01 12.46
CA LEU A 37 -1.93 -7.54 13.28
C LEU A 37 -2.77 -6.49 12.57
N ARG A 38 -4.06 -6.51 12.89
CA ARG A 38 -5.06 -5.52 12.45
C ARG A 38 -5.40 -4.54 13.56
N SER A 39 -5.83 -3.34 13.16
CA SER A 39 -6.33 -2.31 14.08
C SER A 39 -7.37 -2.85 15.06
N ARG A 40 -8.31 -3.66 14.56
CA ARG A 40 -9.33 -4.35 15.39
C ARG A 40 -8.72 -5.32 16.40
N GLN A 41 -7.70 -6.09 16.03
CA GLN A 41 -7.05 -7.05 16.94
C GLN A 41 -6.29 -6.32 18.05
N ALA A 42 -5.55 -5.25 17.70
CA ALA A 42 -4.90 -4.38 18.67
C ALA A 42 -5.92 -3.71 19.62
N GLY A 43 -7.10 -3.32 19.11
CA GLY A 43 -8.20 -2.81 19.93
C GLY A 43 -8.82 -3.84 20.88
N ILE A 44 -8.72 -5.14 20.59
CA ILE A 44 -9.12 -6.20 21.55
C ILE A 44 -8.06 -6.33 22.64
N ALA A 45 -6.77 -6.32 22.27
CA ALA A 45 -5.66 -6.35 23.23
C ALA A 45 -5.67 -5.13 24.17
N GLU A 46 -6.02 -3.96 23.66
CA GLU A 46 -6.22 -2.74 24.45
C GLU A 46 -7.25 -2.90 25.57
N LYS A 47 -8.37 -3.57 25.28
CA LYS A 47 -9.45 -3.83 26.24
C LYS A 47 -9.12 -4.96 27.22
N ALA A 48 -8.25 -5.88 26.81
CA ALA A 48 -7.84 -7.03 27.62
C ALA A 48 -6.70 -6.71 28.60
N THR A 49 -5.98 -5.61 28.36
CA THR A 49 -4.82 -5.19 29.15
C THR A 49 -5.14 -3.98 30.03
N ARG A 50 -4.22 -3.61 30.93
CA ARG A 50 -4.41 -2.47 31.87
C ARG A 50 -3.17 -1.58 31.91
N GLY A 51 -3.36 -0.35 32.37
CA GLY A 51 -2.28 0.59 32.61
C GLY A 51 -1.50 0.95 31.35
N GLU A 52 -0.18 0.92 31.44
CA GLU A 52 0.72 1.31 30.35
C GLU A 52 0.60 0.42 29.11
N GLU A 53 0.37 -0.87 29.30
CA GLU A 53 0.21 -1.84 28.21
C GLU A 53 -1.04 -1.51 27.37
N SER A 54 -2.15 -1.21 28.03
CA SER A 54 -3.40 -0.79 27.36
C SER A 54 -3.19 0.50 26.55
N ARG A 55 -2.43 1.47 27.07
CA ARG A 55 -2.07 2.69 26.33
C ARG A 55 -1.22 2.39 25.09
N CYS A 56 -0.25 1.49 25.20
CA CYS A 56 0.56 1.04 24.06
C CYS A 56 -0.32 0.37 23.00
N TRP A 57 -1.21 -0.55 23.38
CA TRP A 57 -2.13 -1.21 22.47
C TRP A 57 -3.12 -0.24 21.80
N ARG A 58 -3.58 0.79 22.52
CA ARG A 58 -4.40 1.86 21.94
C ARG A 58 -3.64 2.61 20.85
N GLY A 59 -2.41 3.02 21.13
CA GLY A 59 -1.55 3.67 20.15
C GLY A 59 -1.31 2.78 18.93
N ALA A 60 -1.04 1.50 19.15
CA ALA A 60 -0.85 0.52 18.09
C ALA A 60 -2.10 0.36 17.22
N ALA A 61 -3.29 0.30 17.83
CA ALA A 61 -4.55 0.19 17.11
C ALA A 61 -4.81 1.42 16.21
N ILE A 62 -4.53 2.62 16.71
CA ILE A 62 -4.65 3.87 15.95
C ILE A 62 -3.66 3.87 14.78
N TRP A 63 -2.39 3.55 15.06
CA TRP A 63 -1.36 3.53 14.03
C TRP A 63 -1.66 2.48 12.94
N LEU A 64 -2.08 1.27 13.33
CA LEU A 64 -2.50 0.22 12.39
C LEU A 64 -3.69 0.66 11.54
N ALA A 65 -4.66 1.38 12.11
CA ALA A 65 -5.78 1.92 11.35
C ALA A 65 -5.31 2.92 10.28
N THR A 66 -4.32 3.75 10.59
CA THR A 66 -3.71 4.66 9.61
C THR A 66 -2.98 3.89 8.50
N VAL A 67 -2.20 2.86 8.83
CA VAL A 67 -1.52 2.00 7.84
C VAL A 67 -2.53 1.31 6.93
N GLU A 68 -3.61 0.76 7.49
CA GLU A 68 -4.69 0.11 6.75
C GLU A 68 -5.42 1.08 5.82
N HIS A 69 -5.68 2.30 6.30
CA HIS A 69 -6.28 3.36 5.50
C HIS A 69 -5.39 3.78 4.32
N ASP A 70 -4.11 4.04 4.57
CA ASP A 70 -3.16 4.41 3.52
C ASP A 70 -2.97 3.28 2.49
N ALA A 71 -2.99 2.02 2.93
CA ALA A 71 -2.95 0.87 2.04
C ALA A 71 -4.18 0.80 1.12
N ALA A 72 -5.37 1.07 1.66
CA ALA A 72 -6.60 1.13 0.88
C ALA A 72 -6.59 2.31 -0.11
N LEU A 73 -6.14 3.49 0.32
CA LEU A 73 -6.00 4.65 -0.55
C LEU A 73 -5.00 4.40 -1.69
N ALA A 74 -3.87 3.76 -1.40
CA ALA A 74 -2.89 3.40 -2.43
C ALA A 74 -3.47 2.42 -3.46
N ALA A 75 -4.32 1.48 -3.02
CA ALA A 75 -5.03 0.57 -3.91
C ALA A 75 -6.02 1.31 -4.83
N GLU A 76 -6.77 2.28 -4.29
CA GLU A 76 -7.70 3.11 -5.07
C GLU A 76 -6.97 3.98 -6.09
N LEU A 77 -5.85 4.60 -5.71
CA LEU A 77 -5.01 5.39 -6.61
C LEU A 77 -4.44 4.53 -7.74
N ALA A 78 -3.96 3.32 -7.43
CA ALA A 78 -3.45 2.40 -8.45
C ALA A 78 -4.55 1.93 -9.41
N GLU A 79 -5.78 1.72 -8.94
CA GLU A 79 -6.92 1.46 -9.82
C GLU A 79 -7.26 2.64 -10.73
N GLN A 80 -7.27 3.85 -10.19
CA GLN A 80 -7.49 5.08 -10.96
C GLN A 80 -6.41 5.23 -12.03
N ALA A 81 -5.15 4.93 -11.69
CA ALA A 81 -4.04 4.99 -12.64
C ALA A 81 -4.22 4.02 -13.81
N VAL A 82 -4.65 2.79 -13.55
CA VAL A 82 -4.91 1.81 -14.62
C VAL A 82 -6.07 2.26 -15.53
N ARG A 83 -7.08 2.93 -14.97
CA ARG A 83 -8.17 3.52 -15.77
C ARG A 83 -7.69 4.70 -16.62
N ALA A 84 -6.90 5.62 -16.04
CA ALA A 84 -6.30 6.75 -16.76
C ALA A 84 -5.39 6.27 -17.90
N ALA A 85 -4.58 5.23 -17.65
CA ALA A 85 -3.75 4.58 -18.66
C ALA A 85 -4.59 3.99 -19.81
N ALA A 86 -5.71 3.32 -19.50
CA ALA A 86 -6.62 2.79 -20.52
C ALA A 86 -7.27 3.91 -21.36
N ALA A 87 -7.42 5.11 -20.80
CA ALA A 87 -7.89 6.30 -21.51
C ALA A 87 -6.78 7.03 -22.29
N GLY A 88 -5.52 6.57 -22.23
CA GLY A 88 -4.37 7.22 -22.86
C GLY A 88 -3.76 8.38 -22.05
N GLU A 89 -4.25 8.62 -20.84
CA GLU A 89 -3.79 9.68 -19.94
C GLU A 89 -2.55 9.25 -19.14
N ASN A 90 -1.46 8.97 -19.85
CA ASN A 90 -0.25 8.39 -19.28
C ASN A 90 0.38 9.24 -18.16
N GLY A 91 0.33 10.57 -18.27
CA GLY A 91 0.87 11.46 -17.24
C GLY A 91 0.08 11.39 -15.92
N GLU A 92 -1.24 11.28 -16.01
CA GLU A 92 -2.11 11.14 -14.84
C GLU A 92 -1.94 9.77 -14.19
N ALA A 93 -1.84 8.71 -14.99
CA ALA A 93 -1.53 7.37 -14.50
C ALA A 93 -0.21 7.30 -13.74
N GLN A 94 0.85 7.96 -14.25
CA GLN A 94 2.14 8.02 -13.57
C GLN A 94 2.08 8.80 -12.26
N ARG A 95 1.36 9.93 -12.23
CA ARG A 95 1.16 10.74 -11.02
C ARG A 95 0.45 9.92 -9.92
N LEU A 96 -0.66 9.27 -10.27
CA LEU A 96 -1.45 8.46 -9.35
C LEU A 96 -0.66 7.26 -8.78
N LEU A 97 0.13 6.57 -9.62
CA LEU A 97 1.01 5.50 -9.15
C LEU A 97 2.15 6.03 -8.26
N GLY A 98 2.69 7.21 -8.58
CA GLY A 98 3.68 7.89 -7.73
C GLY A 98 3.12 8.22 -6.34
N GLU A 99 1.86 8.64 -6.24
CA GLU A 99 1.18 8.87 -4.95
C GLU A 99 0.97 7.56 -4.18
N ALA A 100 0.57 6.48 -4.85
CA ALA A 100 0.46 5.16 -4.22
C ALA A 100 1.81 4.67 -3.66
N VAL A 101 2.91 4.91 -4.38
CA VAL A 101 4.29 4.64 -3.91
C VAL A 101 4.64 5.49 -2.69
N ALA A 102 4.32 6.78 -2.73
CA ALA A 102 4.61 7.70 -1.62
C ALA A 102 3.87 7.29 -0.33
N LEU A 103 2.64 6.76 -0.43
CA LEU A 103 1.91 6.22 0.72
C LEU A 103 2.61 5.00 1.33
N GLU A 104 3.12 4.08 0.51
CA GLU A 104 3.87 2.92 0.99
C GLU A 104 5.19 3.34 1.66
N GLN A 105 5.87 4.31 1.06
CA GLN A 105 7.18 4.82 1.48
C GLN A 105 7.18 5.42 2.89
N LYS A 106 6.03 5.90 3.40
CA LYS A 106 5.89 6.38 4.78
C LYS A 106 6.24 5.32 5.82
N TYR A 107 6.08 4.05 5.47
CA TYR A 107 6.12 2.93 6.42
C TYR A 107 7.28 1.96 6.19
N ARG A 108 7.69 1.79 4.93
CA ARG A 108 8.76 0.86 4.52
C ARG A 108 9.33 1.25 3.16
N ASP A 109 10.38 0.56 2.74
CA ASP A 109 10.84 0.66 1.35
C ASP A 109 9.71 0.25 0.38
N PRO A 110 9.38 1.10 -0.61
CA PRO A 110 8.25 0.84 -1.49
C PRO A 110 8.64 -0.24 -2.51
N ILE A 111 8.06 -1.42 -2.36
CA ILE A 111 8.31 -2.57 -3.26
C ILE A 111 7.05 -2.85 -4.08
N VAL A 112 5.87 -2.72 -3.46
CA VAL A 112 4.61 -3.19 -4.03
C VAL A 112 4.19 -2.28 -5.19
N TYR A 113 3.93 -1.00 -4.92
CA TYR A 113 3.47 -0.08 -5.95
C TYR A 113 4.61 0.43 -6.84
N GLN A 114 5.86 0.39 -6.35
CA GLN A 114 7.04 0.75 -7.14
C GLN A 114 7.26 -0.23 -8.30
N SER A 115 7.03 -1.52 -8.06
CA SER A 115 7.07 -2.55 -9.10
C SER A 115 6.01 -2.33 -10.19
N LEU A 116 4.81 -1.92 -9.78
CA LEU A 116 3.72 -1.59 -10.70
C LEU A 116 4.05 -0.35 -11.55
N LEU A 117 4.54 0.72 -10.92
CA LEU A 117 4.98 1.94 -11.60
C LEU A 117 6.07 1.66 -12.65
N LYS A 118 7.12 0.91 -12.29
CA LYS A 118 8.19 0.56 -13.24
C LYS A 118 7.67 -0.21 -14.44
N ARG A 119 6.75 -1.15 -14.22
CA ARG A 119 6.15 -1.96 -15.29
C ARG A 119 5.27 -1.11 -16.21
N PHE A 120 4.60 -0.11 -15.65
CA PHE A 120 3.83 0.87 -16.41
C PHE A 120 4.73 1.75 -17.28
N GLU A 121 5.80 2.32 -16.72
CA GLU A 121 6.76 3.16 -17.46
C GLU A 121 7.38 2.41 -18.64
N GLN A 122 7.78 1.15 -18.44
CA GLN A 122 8.30 0.27 -19.50
C GLN A 122 7.28 0.07 -20.62
N SER A 123 6.00 -0.06 -20.29
CA SER A 123 4.93 -0.26 -21.28
C SER A 123 4.70 0.98 -22.16
N ILE A 124 4.85 2.18 -21.59
CA ILE A 124 4.76 3.46 -22.32
C ILE A 124 5.96 3.62 -23.26
N THR A 125 7.19 3.36 -22.78
CA THR A 125 8.40 3.50 -23.58
C THR A 125 8.37 2.60 -24.81
N LEU A 126 7.90 1.36 -24.67
CA LEU A 126 7.78 0.41 -25.78
C LEU A 126 6.72 0.84 -26.82
N GLN A 127 5.65 1.51 -26.41
CA GLN A 127 4.64 2.06 -27.34
C GLN A 127 5.17 3.25 -28.15
N SER A 128 5.99 4.10 -27.53
CA SER A 128 6.58 5.27 -28.17
C SER A 128 7.61 4.92 -29.26
N CYS A 129 8.31 3.78 -29.14
CA CYS A 129 9.29 3.33 -30.14
C CYS A 129 8.68 2.59 -31.36
N CYS A 130 7.38 2.26 -31.33
CA CYS A 130 6.69 1.56 -32.41
C CYS A 130 5.70 2.44 -33.18
N SER A 131 5.71 3.76 -32.94
CA SER A 131 4.92 4.76 -33.69
C SER A 131 5.84 5.59 -34.59
#